data_AF-A0A523NGW9-F1
#
_entry.id   AF-A0A523NGW9-F1
#
_cell.length_a   1.000
_cell.length_b   1.000
_cell.length_c   1.000
_cell.angle_alpha   90.00
_cell.angle_beta   90.00
_cell.angle_gamma   90.00
#
_symmetry.space_group_name_H-M   'P 1'
#
loop_
_entity.id
_entity.type
_entity.pdbx_description
1 polymer ?
#
loop_
_entity_poly.entity_id
_entity_poly.type
_entity_poly.pdbx_seq_one_letter_code
_entity_poly.pdbx_strand_id
1 'polypeptide(L)'
;MSTAIKALQKAIECEQAALEQYKIASAHAEQPETKEALKEYLADKEQKIDTLSWMVMAETGTLERTETAPQNGAEKLASGKCPFSGELAKMGIDIDKMKTDPSAH
;
A
#
# COMPACT_ATOMS: atom_id res chain seq x y z
N MET A 1 11.17 17.25 -15.42
CA MET A 1 10.34 16.09 -15.01
C MET A 1 11.15 14.81 -15.19
N SER A 2 11.16 13.95 -14.18
CA SER A 2 11.77 12.61 -14.22
C SER A 2 11.21 11.77 -15.37
N THR A 3 12.03 10.91 -15.96
CA THR A 3 11.60 9.92 -16.96
C THR A 3 10.51 9.01 -16.40
N ALA A 4 10.59 8.66 -15.11
CA ALA A 4 9.57 7.86 -14.42
C ALA A 4 8.22 8.57 -14.37
N ILE A 5 8.19 9.84 -13.98
CA ILE A 5 6.97 10.67 -13.95
C ILE A 5 6.31 10.72 -15.33
N LYS A 6 7.10 10.98 -16.39
CA LYS A 6 6.57 11.03 -17.76
C LYS A 6 5.97 9.70 -18.19
N ALA A 7 6.64 8.59 -17.86
CA ALA A 7 6.14 7.25 -18.18
C ALA A 7 4.86 6.90 -17.41
N LEU A 8 4.79 7.23 -16.12
CA LEU A 8 3.61 7.02 -15.28
C LEU A 8 2.43 7.86 -15.74
N GLN A 9 2.64 9.14 -16.08
CA GLN A 9 1.62 9.99 -16.67
C GLN A 9 1.11 9.40 -17.99
N LYS A 10 2.01 8.90 -18.84
CA LYS A 10 1.60 8.25 -20.08
C LYS A 10 0.80 6.98 -19.84
N ALA A 11 1.17 6.19 -18.82
CA ALA A 11 0.40 5.02 -18.42
C ALA A 11 -1.01 5.39 -17.95
N ILE A 12 -1.17 6.47 -17.18
CA ILE A 12 -2.50 6.98 -16.77
C ILE A 12 -3.35 7.34 -17.99
N GLU A 13 -2.81 8.08 -18.96
CA GLU A 13 -3.54 8.42 -20.19
C GLU A 13 -3.99 7.17 -20.95
N CYS A 14 -3.12 6.18 -21.08
CA CYS A 14 -3.43 4.92 -21.75
C CYS A 14 -4.52 4.12 -21.00
N GLU A 15 -4.43 4.03 -19.68
CA GLU A 15 -5.43 3.33 -18.86
C GLU A 15 -6.77 4.06 -18.87
N GLN A 16 -6.79 5.40 -18.85
CA GLN A 16 -8.02 6.19 -18.99
C GLN A 16 -8.69 5.98 -20.35
N ALA A 17 -7.91 6.02 -21.43
CA ALA A 17 -8.44 5.75 -22.78
C ALA A 17 -9.00 4.32 -22.88
N ALA A 18 -8.32 3.33 -22.29
CA ALA A 18 -8.82 1.96 -22.24
C ALA A 18 -10.10 1.86 -21.41
N LEU A 19 -10.16 2.52 -20.25
CA LEU A 19 -11.34 2.57 -19.37
C LEU A 19 -12.58 3.08 -20.10
N GLU A 20 -12.44 4.14 -20.91
CA GLU A 20 -13.53 4.66 -21.74
C GLU A 20 -14.05 3.61 -22.72
N GLN A 21 -13.16 2.87 -23.39
CA GLN A 21 -13.56 1.78 -24.29
C GLN A 21 -14.25 0.64 -23.55
N TYR A 22 -13.79 0.28 -22.34
CA TYR A 22 -14.45 -0.73 -21.53
C TYR A 22 -15.84 -0.28 -21.04
N LYS A 23 -16.04 1.01 -20.76
CA LYS A 23 -17.36 1.56 -20.42
C LYS A 23 -18.32 1.47 -21.60
N ILE A 24 -17.85 1.78 -22.81
CA ILE A 24 -18.63 1.60 -24.05
C ILE A 24 -18.95 0.11 -24.24
N ALA A 25 -17.98 -0.78 -24.09
CA ALA A 25 -18.19 -2.22 -24.21
C ALA A 25 -19.22 -2.73 -23.18
N SER A 26 -19.17 -2.26 -21.93
CA SER A 26 -20.12 -2.65 -20.89
C SER A 26 -21.55 -2.18 -21.19
N ALA A 27 -21.71 -1.02 -21.84
CA ALA A 27 -23.01 -0.51 -22.25
C ALA A 27 -23.64 -1.30 -23.40
N HIS A 28 -22.82 -1.89 -24.27
CA HIS A 28 -23.26 -2.59 -25.48
C HIS A 28 -23.12 -4.12 -25.40
N ALA A 29 -22.53 -4.66 -24.34
CA ALA A 29 -22.45 -6.10 -24.15
C ALA A 29 -23.86 -6.69 -24.14
N GLU A 30 -24.06 -7.84 -24.79
CA GLU A 30 -25.35 -8.53 -24.82
C GLU A 30 -25.39 -9.71 -23.85
N GLN A 31 -24.23 -10.36 -23.66
CA GLN A 31 -24.08 -11.51 -22.77
C GLN A 31 -24.03 -11.05 -21.30
N PRO A 32 -24.91 -11.57 -20.43
CA PRO A 32 -24.97 -11.20 -19.01
C PRO A 32 -23.65 -11.44 -18.25
N GLU A 33 -23.00 -12.57 -18.51
CA GLU A 33 -21.72 -12.95 -17.89
C GLU A 33 -20.63 -11.95 -18.26
N THR A 34 -20.62 -11.50 -19.52
CA THR A 34 -19.69 -10.47 -20.00
C THR A 34 -19.97 -9.12 -19.34
N LYS A 35 -21.24 -8.74 -19.12
CA LYS A 35 -21.58 -7.50 -18.40
C LYS A 35 -21.09 -7.52 -16.96
N GLU A 36 -21.29 -8.62 -16.26
CA GLU A 36 -20.87 -8.77 -14.87
C GLU A 36 -19.34 -8.71 -14.76
N ALA A 37 -18.63 -9.48 -15.60
CA ALA A 37 -17.18 -9.44 -15.66
C ALA A 37 -16.64 -8.04 -16.01
N LEU A 38 -17.27 -7.34 -16.96
CA LEU A 38 -16.89 -5.97 -17.31
C LEU A 38 -17.11 -5.00 -16.14
N LYS A 39 -18.17 -5.15 -15.35
CA LYS A 39 -18.43 -4.30 -14.18
C LYS A 39 -17.34 -4.43 -13.13
N GLU A 40 -16.95 -5.66 -12.79
CA GLU A 40 -15.85 -5.91 -11.84
C GLU A 40 -14.52 -5.38 -12.38
N TYR A 41 -14.24 -5.66 -13.65
CA TYR A 41 -13.02 -5.23 -14.31
C TYR A 41 -12.90 -3.70 -14.39
N LEU A 42 -14.00 -2.98 -14.64
CA LEU A 42 -14.04 -1.51 -14.64
C LEU A 42 -13.68 -0.94 -13.26
N ALA A 43 -14.21 -1.52 -12.18
CA ALA A 43 -13.92 -1.07 -10.82
C ALA A 43 -12.44 -1.27 -10.45
N ASP A 44 -11.86 -2.43 -10.79
CA ASP A 44 -10.43 -2.69 -10.60
C ASP A 44 -9.55 -1.72 -11.40
N LYS A 45 -9.94 -1.41 -12.64
CA LYS A 45 -9.22 -0.45 -13.49
C LYS A 45 -9.23 0.98 -12.93
N GLU A 46 -10.36 1.44 -12.40
CA GLU A 46 -10.44 2.75 -11.73
C GLU A 46 -9.49 2.83 -10.53
N GLN A 47 -9.46 1.80 -9.68
CA GLN A 47 -8.53 1.74 -8.54
C GLN A 47 -7.05 1.73 -8.96
N LYS A 48 -6.73 1.07 -10.07
CA LYS A 48 -5.36 1.07 -10.63
C LYS A 48 -4.94 2.44 -11.16
N ILE A 49 -5.84 3.16 -11.82
CA ILE A 49 -5.59 4.54 -12.28
C ILE A 49 -5.36 5.47 -11.08
N ASP A 50 -6.15 5.33 -10.02
CA ASP A 50 -5.92 6.06 -8.79
C ASP A 50 -4.53 5.76 -8.23
N THR A 51 -4.18 4.47 -8.12
CA THR A 51 -2.86 4.01 -7.65
C THR A 51 -1.71 4.61 -8.48
N LEU A 52 -1.83 4.64 -9.81
CA LEU A 52 -0.84 5.28 -10.68
C LEU A 52 -0.72 6.79 -10.39
N SER A 53 -1.84 7.46 -10.12
CA SER A 53 -1.86 8.88 -9.75
C SER A 53 -1.13 9.13 -8.42
N TRP A 54 -1.29 8.23 -7.44
CA TRP A 54 -0.51 8.25 -6.20
C TRP A 54 0.99 8.06 -6.43
N MET A 55 1.38 7.16 -7.34
CA MET A 55 2.79 6.97 -7.70
C MET A 55 3.39 8.23 -8.35
N VAL A 56 2.63 8.92 -9.21
CA VAL A 56 3.07 10.21 -9.77
C VAL A 56 3.27 11.24 -8.65
N MET A 57 2.33 11.36 -7.70
CA MET A 57 2.46 12.29 -6.57
C MET A 57 3.67 11.99 -5.68
N ALA A 58 3.98 10.70 -5.48
CA ALA A 58 5.16 10.28 -4.75
C ALA A 58 6.45 10.70 -5.46
N GLU A 59 6.52 10.48 -6.77
CA GLU A 59 7.69 10.82 -7.60
C GLU A 59 7.88 12.34 -7.78
N THR A 60 6.79 13.12 -7.79
CA THR A 60 6.87 14.59 -7.85
C THR A 60 7.27 15.23 -6.51
N GLY A 61 7.40 14.43 -5.44
CA GLY A 61 7.63 14.94 -4.08
C GLY A 61 6.45 15.75 -3.54
N THR A 62 5.25 15.57 -4.11
CA THR A 62 4.02 16.28 -3.73
C THR A 62 3.29 15.55 -2.59
N LEU A 63 3.67 14.31 -2.30
CA LEU A 63 3.46 13.76 -0.97
C LEU A 63 4.38 14.55 -0.04
N GLU A 64 3.81 15.45 0.77
CA GLU A 64 4.53 15.97 1.92
C GLU A 64 5.10 14.77 2.66
N ARG A 65 6.42 14.62 2.62
CA ARG A 65 7.13 13.80 3.59
C ARG A 65 6.79 14.45 4.92
N THR A 66 5.81 13.91 5.62
CA THR A 66 5.70 14.16 7.05
C THR A 66 7.02 13.66 7.62
N GLU A 67 7.94 14.58 7.88
CA GLU A 67 9.08 14.36 8.77
C GLU A 67 8.52 14.06 10.17
N THR A 68 8.10 12.82 10.35
CA THR A 68 7.91 12.17 11.65
C THR A 68 8.41 10.74 11.43
N ALA A 69 9.62 10.35 11.81
CA ALA A 69 10.61 10.89 12.73
C ALA A 69 12.00 10.38 12.27
N PRO A 70 13.12 10.90 12.81
CA PRO A 70 14.41 10.23 12.67
C PRO A 70 14.26 8.73 12.96
N GLN A 71 14.83 7.89 12.10
CA GLN A 71 15.09 6.48 12.39
C GLN A 71 16.18 6.37 13.47
N ASN A 72 15.94 6.92 14.67
CA ASN A 72 16.42 6.30 15.89
C ASN A 72 15.38 5.24 16.26
N GLY A 73 15.40 4.14 15.50
CA GLY A 73 14.65 2.91 15.79
C GLY A 73 15.15 2.17 17.05
N ALA A 74 15.67 2.90 18.05
CA ALA A 74 16.27 2.34 19.25
C ALA A 74 15.82 3.00 20.57
N GLU A 75 15.09 4.13 20.57
CA GLU A 75 14.86 4.87 21.84
C GLU A 75 13.42 4.90 22.38
N LYS A 76 12.43 4.40 21.63
CA LYS A 76 11.04 4.26 22.15
C LYS A 76 10.64 2.84 22.56
N LEU A 77 11.61 1.96 22.78
CA LEU A 77 11.43 0.73 23.56
C LEU A 77 11.98 0.86 24.99
N ALA A 78 12.53 2.02 25.35
CA ALA A 78 13.14 2.26 26.65
C ALA A 78 12.14 2.59 27.78
N SER A 79 10.83 2.64 27.51
CA SER A 79 9.82 2.87 28.55
C SER A 79 8.56 2.03 28.38
N GLY A 80 8.71 0.74 28.67
CA GLY A 80 7.68 -0.02 29.39
C GLY A 80 6.52 -0.60 28.56
N LYS A 81 6.55 -1.94 28.43
CA LYS A 81 5.51 -2.87 27.96
C LYS A 81 5.33 -2.97 26.45
N CYS A 82 5.95 -4.01 25.88
CA CYS A 82 5.60 -4.53 24.57
C CYS A 82 4.10 -4.87 24.51
N PRO A 83 3.38 -4.47 23.44
CA PRO A 83 1.94 -4.74 23.31
C PRO A 83 1.62 -6.24 23.23
N PHE A 84 2.62 -7.07 22.92
CA PHE A 84 2.51 -8.54 22.85
C PHE A 84 2.67 -9.25 24.21
N SER A 85 3.04 -8.54 25.28
CA SER A 85 3.29 -9.16 26.60
C SER A 85 2.08 -9.90 27.16
N GLY A 86 0.85 -9.48 26.84
CA GLY A 86 -0.38 -10.14 27.29
C GLY A 86 -0.68 -11.46 26.59
N GLU A 87 -0.30 -11.60 25.32
CA GLU A 87 -0.48 -12.83 24.54
C GLU A 87 0.62 -13.84 24.84
N LEU A 88 1.86 -13.38 24.99
CA LEU A 88 3.01 -14.22 25.33
C LEU A 88 2.87 -14.83 26.73
N ALA A 89 2.32 -14.09 27.69
CA ALA A 89 2.00 -14.62 29.02
C ALA A 89 0.95 -15.73 28.99
N LYS A 90 -0.05 -15.66 28.09
CA LYS A 90 -1.04 -16.73 27.90
C LYS A 90 -0.45 -17.99 27.30
N MET A 91 0.64 -17.87 26.53
CA MET A 91 1.41 -18.99 26.00
C MET A 91 2.54 -19.47 26.93
N GLY A 92 2.62 -18.94 28.16
CA GLY A 92 3.63 -19.33 29.15
C GLY A 92 5.04 -18.79 28.89
N ILE A 93 5.18 -17.79 28.01
CA ILE A 93 6.47 -17.16 27.69
C ILE A 93 6.65 -15.95 28.60
N ASP A 94 7.50 -16.12 29.61
CA ASP A 94 7.88 -15.08 30.56
C ASP A 94 9.09 -14.29 30.01
N ILE A 95 8.81 -13.09 29.50
CA ILE A 95 9.83 -12.18 28.92
C ILE A 95 10.78 -11.66 30.02
N ASP A 96 10.35 -11.57 31.28
CA ASP A 96 11.21 -11.10 32.37
C ASP A 96 12.34 -12.11 32.67
N LYS A 97 12.14 -13.40 32.35
CA LYS A 97 13.20 -14.42 32.44
C LYS A 97 14.21 -14.38 31.30
N MET A 98 13.91 -13.75 30.16
CA MET A 98 14.85 -13.65 29.04
C MET A 98 15.84 -12.49 29.16
N LYS A 99 15.64 -11.56 30.12
CA LYS A 99 16.55 -10.41 30.31
C LYS A 99 17.85 -10.74 31.05
N THR A 100 18.09 -12.00 31.39
CA THR A 100 19.31 -12.43 32.09
C THR A 100 19.99 -13.59 31.36
N ASP A 101 20.65 -13.27 30.24
CA ASP A 101 21.90 -13.95 29.89
C ASP A 101 22.91 -12.94 29.32
N PRO A 102 23.81 -12.42 30.17
CA PRO A 102 25.00 -11.72 29.73
C PRO A 102 26.20 -12.69 29.69
N SER A 103 26.21 -13.67 28.78
CA SER A 103 27.37 -14.55 28.58
C SER A 103 27.61 -14.89 27.10
N ALA A 104 28.16 -13.93 26.37
CA ALA A 104 29.02 -14.24 25.21
C ALA A 104 30.11 -13.16 25.13
N HIS A 105 31.24 -13.49 25.75
CA HIS A 105 32.54 -12.85 25.57
C HIS A 105 33.06 -13.03 24.14
#